data_AF-A0A015JY13-F1
#
_entry.id   AF-A0A015JY13-F1
#
_cell.length_a   1.000
_cell.length_b   1.000
_cell.length_c   1.000
_cell.angle_alpha   90.00
_cell.angle_beta   90.00
_cell.angle_gamma   90.00
#
_symmetry.space_group_name_H-M   'P 1'
#
loop_
_entity.id
_entity.type
_entity.pdbx_description
1 polymer ?
#
loop_
_entity_poly.entity_id
_entity_poly.type
_entity_poly.pdbx_seq_one_letter_code
_entity_poly.pdbx_strand_id
1 'polypeptide(L)'
;MRLLFHNIGLSKDLNNQFKKHLNTDDAEQVEFYILDMEALPMSPVVSNLIIPDEIEKTFQRFKKFYKDKYPSRRPKLLHHLSKGELKANYLKTPKVFQASTYQMSILLQYNNNTSYTREELLQNTGINQDLLDQQLKYLTDLKLLLLDKTTYDLNFEFNR
;
A
#
# COMPACT_ATOMS: atom_id res chain seq x y z
N MET A 1 25.26 -2.50 -4.95
CA MET A 1 24.78 -3.85 -4.59
C MET A 1 25.05 -4.23 -3.12
N ARG A 2 26.26 -4.09 -2.55
CA ARG A 2 26.56 -4.48 -1.14
C ARG A 2 25.71 -3.77 -0.07
N LEU A 3 25.39 -2.49 -0.25
CA LEU A 3 24.52 -1.72 0.67
C LEU A 3 23.06 -2.19 0.67
N LEU A 4 22.51 -2.59 -0.48
CA LEU A 4 21.15 -3.13 -0.58
C LEU A 4 21.03 -4.46 0.17
N PHE A 5 21.99 -5.38 0.01
CA PHE A 5 22.01 -6.65 0.74
C PHE A 5 22.20 -6.47 2.26
N HIS A 6 23.01 -5.51 2.68
CA HIS A 6 23.15 -5.15 4.09
C HIS A 6 21.84 -4.60 4.69
N ASN A 7 21.18 -3.70 3.96
CA ASN A 7 19.87 -3.14 4.34
C ASN A 7 18.76 -4.20 4.38
N ILE A 8 18.77 -5.18 3.47
CA ILE A 8 17.84 -6.33 3.49
C ILE A 8 18.06 -7.20 4.74
N GLY A 9 19.33 -7.48 5.10
CA GLY A 9 19.66 -8.24 6.30
C GLY A 9 19.21 -7.55 7.59
N LEU A 10 19.46 -6.24 7.70
CA LEU A 10 19.00 -5.42 8.83
C LEU A 10 17.48 -5.35 8.91
N SER A 11 16.79 -5.29 7.77
CA SER A 11 15.33 -5.28 7.71
C SER A 11 14.73 -6.57 8.28
N LYS A 12 15.33 -7.73 8.00
CA LYS A 12 14.83 -9.02 8.49
C LYS A 12 14.89 -9.16 10.01
N ASP A 13 16.03 -8.83 10.62
CA ASP A 13 16.17 -8.84 12.09
C ASP A 13 15.21 -7.84 12.76
N LEU A 14 15.11 -6.65 12.18
CA LEU A 14 14.24 -5.60 12.69
C LEU A 14 12.75 -5.98 12.60
N ASN A 15 12.32 -6.61 11.49
CA ASN A 15 10.98 -7.15 11.36
C ASN A 15 10.70 -8.23 12.40
N ASN A 16 11.62 -9.17 12.63
CA ASN A 16 11.44 -10.20 13.64
C ASN A 16 11.26 -9.61 15.05
N GLN A 17 12.03 -8.57 15.38
CA GLN A 17 11.90 -7.88 16.66
C GLN A 17 10.58 -7.10 16.76
N PHE A 18 10.17 -6.44 15.67
CA PHE A 18 8.88 -5.76 15.61
C PHE A 18 7.72 -6.75 15.79
N LYS A 19 7.77 -7.91 15.14
CA LYS A 19 6.76 -8.97 15.28
C LYS A 19 6.65 -9.46 16.73
N LYS A 20 7.78 -9.68 17.41
CA LYS A 20 7.82 -10.03 18.83
C LYS A 20 7.24 -8.92 19.73
N HIS A 21 7.41 -7.66 19.36
CA HIS A 21 6.86 -6.53 20.12
C HIS A 21 5.34 -6.40 19.99
N LEU A 22 4.76 -6.85 18.87
CA LEU A 22 3.35 -6.68 18.57
C LEU A 22 2.40 -7.63 19.30
N ASN A 23 2.86 -8.78 19.84
CA ASN A 23 2.07 -9.73 20.65
C ASN A 23 0.65 -10.09 20.11
N THR A 24 0.39 -9.88 18.81
CA THR A 24 -0.91 -10.09 18.15
C THR A 24 -0.70 -10.72 16.77
N ASP A 25 -1.67 -11.51 16.30
CA ASP A 25 -1.68 -12.16 14.99
C ASP A 25 -1.51 -11.17 13.81
N ASP A 26 -1.82 -9.87 14.01
CA ASP A 26 -1.58 -8.78 13.05
C ASP A 26 -0.10 -8.67 12.61
N ALA A 27 0.83 -9.13 13.44
CA ALA A 27 2.27 -9.03 13.21
C ALA A 27 2.75 -9.87 12.02
N GLU A 28 2.07 -10.95 11.68
CA GLU A 28 2.55 -11.87 10.64
C GLU A 28 2.37 -11.31 9.22
N GLN A 29 1.43 -10.38 9.03
CA GLN A 29 0.97 -9.93 7.72
C GLN A 29 1.76 -8.75 7.13
N VAL A 30 2.74 -8.19 7.86
CA VAL A 30 3.44 -6.96 7.45
C VAL A 30 4.95 -7.09 7.56
N GLU A 31 5.65 -6.66 6.51
CA GLU A 31 7.11 -6.57 6.45
C GLU A 31 7.56 -5.16 6.08
N PHE A 32 8.46 -4.58 6.87
CA PHE A 32 9.09 -3.29 6.60
C PHE A 32 10.49 -3.46 6.05
N TYR A 33 10.78 -2.83 4.92
CA TYR A 33 12.12 -2.76 4.35
C TYR A 33 12.73 -1.39 4.64
N ILE A 34 13.84 -1.38 5.36
CA ILE A 34 14.53 -0.15 5.78
C ILE A 34 15.58 0.19 4.73
N LEU A 35 15.48 1.40 4.20
CA LEU A 35 16.36 1.95 3.18
C LEU A 35 16.96 3.25 3.71
N ASP A 36 18.28 3.38 3.65
CA ASP A 36 18.94 4.68 3.86
C ASP A 36 18.72 5.55 2.62
N MET A 37 17.98 6.65 2.77
CA MET A 37 17.59 7.55 1.68
C MET A 37 18.79 8.13 0.92
N GLU A 38 19.93 8.33 1.59
CA GLU A 38 21.18 8.82 0.98
C GLU A 38 21.80 7.80 -0.01
N ALA A 39 21.40 6.54 0.07
CA ALA A 39 21.85 5.48 -0.83
C ALA A 39 20.92 5.27 -2.04
N LEU A 40 19.80 5.99 -2.14
CA LEU A 40 18.88 5.92 -3.28
C LEU A 40 19.25 6.99 -4.33
N PRO A 41 19.47 6.63 -5.61
CA PRO A 41 19.78 7.59 -6.66
C PRO A 41 18.56 8.43 -7.12
N MET A 42 17.50 8.50 -6.31
CA MET A 42 16.18 8.98 -6.72
C MET A 42 15.86 10.31 -6.01
N SER A 43 15.43 11.30 -6.79
CA SER A 43 14.84 12.53 -6.26
C SER A 43 13.63 12.21 -5.35
N PRO A 44 13.42 12.96 -4.26
CA PRO A 44 12.28 12.73 -3.38
C PRO A 44 10.97 12.90 -4.16
N VAL A 45 10.23 11.81 -4.35
CA VAL A 45 8.88 11.85 -4.93
C VAL A 45 7.95 12.42 -3.87
N VAL A 46 7.49 13.65 -4.07
CA VAL A 46 6.41 14.24 -3.27
C VAL A 46 5.11 13.59 -3.75
N SER A 47 4.46 12.84 -2.88
CA SER A 47 3.17 12.22 -3.14
C SER A 47 2.14 12.79 -2.18
N ASN A 48 1.01 13.24 -2.73
CA ASN A 48 -0.15 13.68 -1.95
C ASN A 48 -1.10 12.52 -1.63
N LEU A 49 -0.63 11.28 -1.79
CA LEU A 49 -1.40 10.08 -1.50
C LEU A 49 -1.96 10.13 -0.08
N ILE A 50 -3.27 10.00 0.01
CA ILE A 50 -3.98 9.74 1.26
C ILE A 50 -3.81 8.25 1.55
N ILE A 51 -3.04 7.96 2.60
CA ILE A 51 -2.70 6.59 2.98
C ILE A 51 -3.93 5.95 3.63
N PRO A 52 -4.33 4.73 3.22
CA PRO A 52 -5.41 4.01 3.89
C PRO A 52 -5.14 3.82 5.39
N ASP A 53 -6.19 3.94 6.19
CA ASP A 53 -6.12 3.86 7.66
C ASP A 53 -5.44 2.58 8.15
N GLU A 54 -5.68 1.46 7.48
CA GLU A 54 -5.09 0.16 7.79
C GLU A 54 -3.56 0.20 7.70
N ILE A 55 -3.03 0.86 6.67
CA ILE A 55 -1.60 1.02 6.44
C ILE A 55 -1.01 2.03 7.42
N GLU A 56 -1.70 3.17 7.62
CA GLU A 56 -1.24 4.24 8.50
C GLU A 56 -1.14 3.78 9.96
N LYS A 57 -2.15 3.07 10.47
CA LYS A 57 -2.14 2.50 11.83
C LYS A 57 -0.93 1.61 12.06
N THR A 58 -0.65 0.73 11.11
CA THR A 58 0.47 -0.21 11.18
C THR A 58 1.81 0.54 11.11
N PHE A 59 1.93 1.51 10.21
CA PHE A 59 3.14 2.31 10.08
C PHE A 59 3.42 3.16 11.34
N GLN A 60 2.38 3.68 12.01
CA GLN A 60 2.55 4.41 13.26
C GLN A 60 3.03 3.51 14.41
N ARG A 61 2.52 2.28 14.51
CA ARG A 61 3.05 1.28 15.47
C ARG A 61 4.52 1.01 15.19
N PHE A 62 4.89 0.83 13.91
CA PHE A 62 6.28 0.64 13.50
C PHE A 62 7.16 1.84 13.85
N LYS A 63 6.70 3.07 13.59
CA LYS A 63 7.42 4.31 13.95
C LYS A 63 7.72 4.39 15.45
N LYS A 64 6.76 4.02 16.29
CA LYS A 64 6.94 4.01 17.75
C LYS A 64 8.05 3.03 18.15
N PHE A 65 7.94 1.78 17.72
CA PHE A 65 8.96 0.76 17.94
C PHE A 65 10.34 1.18 17.42
N TYR A 66 10.41 1.74 16.21
CA TYR A 66 11.65 2.16 15.59
C TYR A 66 12.31 3.33 16.32
N LYS A 67 11.51 4.27 16.84
CA LYS A 67 11.99 5.42 17.62
C LYS A 67 12.66 4.98 18.91
N ASP A 68 12.12 3.97 19.60
CA ASP A 68 12.69 3.45 20.85
C ASP A 68 14.07 2.82 20.61
N LYS A 69 14.26 2.17 19.46
CA LYS A 69 15.54 1.54 19.07
C LYS A 69 16.54 2.52 18.45
N TYR A 70 16.06 3.51 17.69
CA TYR A 70 16.89 4.50 16.99
C TYR A 70 16.37 5.94 17.22
N PRO A 71 16.63 6.54 18.39
CA PRO A 71 16.04 7.83 18.79
C PRO A 71 16.39 9.01 17.87
N SER A 72 17.52 8.96 17.17
CA SER A 72 17.96 10.01 16.23
C SER A 72 17.38 9.86 14.82
N ARG A 73 16.81 8.70 14.47
CA ARG A 73 16.28 8.42 13.14
C ARG A 73 14.77 8.70 13.07
N ARG A 74 14.29 9.11 11.89
CA ARG A 74 12.87 9.34 11.59
C ARG A 74 12.53 8.63 10.28
N PRO A 75 11.96 7.41 10.33
CA PRO A 75 11.64 6.69 9.10
C PRO A 75 10.53 7.43 8.34
N LYS A 76 10.67 7.50 7.02
CA LYS A 76 9.64 7.98 6.09
C LYS A 76 9.12 6.78 5.30
N LEU A 77 7.81 6.66 5.15
CA LEU A 77 7.22 5.60 4.34
C LEU A 77 7.31 5.97 2.86
N LEU A 78 7.85 5.05 2.06
CA LEU A 78 7.95 5.20 0.61
C LEU A 78 6.81 4.45 -0.07
N HIS A 79 5.60 5.01 0.00
CA HIS A 79 4.37 4.37 -0.49
C HIS A 79 4.44 3.87 -1.94
N HIS A 80 5.18 4.58 -2.79
CA HIS A 80 5.37 4.22 -4.20
C HIS A 80 6.20 2.94 -4.42
N LEU A 81 6.99 2.53 -3.42
CA LEU A 81 7.74 1.26 -3.42
C LEU A 81 7.02 0.17 -2.60
N SER A 82 5.99 0.55 -1.85
CA SER A 82 5.23 -0.36 -1.01
C SER A 82 4.21 -1.17 -1.83
N LYS A 83 4.10 -2.45 -1.49
CA LYS A 83 3.14 -3.41 -2.03
C LYS A 83 2.51 -4.20 -0.88
N GLY A 84 1.33 -4.75 -1.10
CA GLY A 84 0.63 -5.59 -0.14
C GLY A 84 -0.26 -6.61 -0.83
N GLU A 85 -0.85 -7.49 -0.03
CA GLU A 85 -1.86 -8.44 -0.48
C GLU A 85 -3.25 -7.98 -0.03
N LEU A 86 -4.19 -7.99 -0.96
CA LEU A 86 -5.60 -7.71 -0.67
C LEU A 86 -6.41 -8.98 -0.86
N LYS A 87 -7.31 -9.24 0.08
CA LYS A 87 -8.28 -10.34 -0.02
C LYS A 87 -9.66 -9.78 -0.36
N ALA A 88 -10.12 -10.05 -1.58
CA ALA A 88 -11.48 -9.74 -2.02
C ALA A 88 -12.47 -10.79 -1.47
N ASN A 89 -13.18 -10.41 -0.41
CA ASN A 89 -14.20 -11.25 0.21
C ASN A 89 -15.60 -11.08 -0.41
N TYR A 90 -15.78 -10.12 -1.31
CA TYR A 90 -17.07 -9.85 -1.98
C TYR A 90 -17.39 -10.86 -3.11
N LEU A 91 -16.43 -11.72 -3.47
CA LEU A 91 -16.57 -12.72 -4.53
C LEU A 91 -17.06 -14.06 -3.96
N LYS A 92 -17.75 -14.85 -4.79
CA LYS A 92 -18.22 -16.21 -4.42
C LYS A 92 -17.08 -17.09 -3.90
N THR A 93 -15.91 -16.99 -4.51
CA THR A 93 -14.67 -17.59 -4.02
C THR A 93 -13.73 -16.45 -3.66
N PRO A 94 -13.34 -16.28 -2.38
CA PRO A 94 -12.42 -15.23 -1.99
C PRO A 94 -11.10 -15.32 -2.76
N LYS A 95 -10.62 -14.17 -3.25
CA LYS A 95 -9.37 -14.10 -4.01
C LYS A 95 -8.38 -13.18 -3.33
N VAL A 96 -7.11 -13.56 -3.39
CA VAL A 96 -6.00 -12.74 -2.90
C VAL A 96 -5.21 -12.23 -4.10
N PHE A 97 -4.89 -10.94 -4.11
CA PHE A 97 -4.07 -10.33 -5.16
C PHE A 97 -3.05 -9.38 -4.57
N GLN A 98 -1.90 -9.32 -5.24
CA GLN A 98 -0.85 -8.35 -4.92
C GLN A 98 -1.19 -7.00 -5.55
N ALA A 99 -1.11 -5.95 -4.74
CA ALA A 99 -1.43 -4.60 -5.15
C ALA A 99 -0.35 -3.62 -4.67
N SER A 100 -0.08 -2.60 -5.48
CA SER A 100 0.69 -1.43 -5.02
C SER A 100 -0.13 -0.61 -4.01
N THR A 101 0.50 0.25 -3.22
CA THR A 101 -0.24 1.14 -2.30
C THR A 101 -1.24 2.02 -3.03
N TYR A 102 -0.95 2.45 -4.26
CA TYR A 102 -1.88 3.21 -5.08
C TYR A 102 -3.13 2.39 -5.43
N GLN A 103 -2.94 1.15 -5.87
CA GLN A 103 -4.05 0.25 -6.17
C GLN A 103 -4.86 -0.08 -4.91
N MET A 104 -4.19 -0.32 -3.77
CA MET A 104 -4.88 -0.53 -2.49
C MET A 104 -5.70 0.69 -2.08
N SER A 105 -5.17 1.90 -2.26
CA SER A 105 -5.88 3.14 -1.91
C SER A 105 -7.13 3.37 -2.76
N ILE A 106 -7.13 2.88 -4.01
CA ILE A 106 -8.32 2.89 -4.87
C ILE A 106 -9.29 1.79 -4.45
N LEU A 107 -8.82 0.55 -4.34
CA LEU A 107 -9.69 -0.62 -4.10
C LEU A 107 -10.36 -0.62 -2.73
N LEU A 108 -9.69 -0.08 -1.69
CA LEU A 108 -10.27 0.01 -0.35
C LEU A 108 -11.45 1.00 -0.27
N GLN A 109 -11.56 1.98 -1.19
CA GLN A 109 -12.75 2.84 -1.26
C GLN A 109 -14.01 2.01 -1.51
N TYR A 110 -13.88 0.89 -2.23
CA TYR A 110 -15.03 0.05 -2.60
C TYR A 110 -15.65 -0.72 -1.44
N ASN A 111 -15.05 -0.64 -0.24
CA ASN A 111 -15.70 -1.10 0.99
C ASN A 111 -16.85 -0.17 1.42
N ASN A 112 -16.84 1.09 0.98
CA ASN A 112 -17.84 2.10 1.37
C ASN A 112 -18.91 2.31 0.29
N ASN A 113 -18.55 2.25 -0.99
CA ASN A 113 -19.48 2.35 -2.13
C ASN A 113 -19.00 1.50 -3.30
N THR A 114 -19.90 1.03 -4.16
CA THR A 114 -19.55 0.08 -5.24
C THR A 114 -19.26 0.76 -6.57
N SER A 115 -19.42 2.08 -6.65
CA SER A 115 -19.26 2.89 -7.85
C SER A 115 -18.70 4.26 -7.48
N TYR A 116 -17.70 4.72 -8.24
CA TYR A 116 -17.10 6.04 -8.07
C TYR A 116 -16.78 6.67 -9.42
N THR A 117 -16.96 7.98 -9.53
CA THR A 117 -16.40 8.77 -10.61
C THR A 117 -14.87 8.88 -10.45
N ARG A 118 -14.20 9.21 -11.56
CA ARG A 118 -12.78 9.52 -11.56
C ARG A 118 -12.40 10.65 -10.59
N GLU A 119 -13.24 11.68 -10.52
CA GLU A 119 -13.02 12.87 -9.70
C GLU A 119 -13.11 12.56 -8.21
N GLU A 120 -14.09 11.74 -7.81
CA GLU A 120 -14.18 11.24 -6.43
C GLU A 120 -12.95 10.42 -6.05
N LEU A 121 -12.50 9.50 -6.92
CA LEU A 121 -11.29 8.72 -6.65
C LEU A 121 -10.04 9.60 -6.55
N LEU A 122 -9.92 10.63 -7.38
CA LEU A 122 -8.82 11.60 -7.31
C LEU A 122 -8.82 12.33 -5.96
N GLN A 123 -9.98 12.84 -5.53
CA GLN A 123 -10.12 13.57 -4.26
C GLN A 123 -9.89 12.65 -3.05
N ASN A 124 -10.48 11.47 -3.06
CA ASN A 124 -10.45 10.54 -1.93
C ASN A 124 -9.07 9.88 -1.74
N THR A 125 -8.28 9.76 -2.81
CA THR A 125 -6.97 9.10 -2.75
C THR A 125 -5.79 10.07 -2.80
N GLY A 126 -5.97 11.30 -3.31
CA GLY A 126 -4.87 12.26 -3.48
C GLY A 126 -3.78 11.81 -4.47
N ILE A 127 -4.04 10.77 -5.26
CA ILE A 127 -3.12 10.27 -6.30
C ILE A 127 -3.01 11.34 -7.39
N ASN A 128 -1.80 11.53 -7.95
CA ASN A 128 -1.65 12.41 -9.10
C ASN A 128 -2.51 11.92 -10.28
N GLN A 129 -3.07 12.87 -11.03
CA GLN A 129 -3.98 12.62 -12.13
C GLN A 129 -3.49 11.55 -13.13
N ASP A 130 -2.28 11.71 -13.66
CA ASP A 130 -1.72 10.81 -14.68
C ASP A 130 -1.49 9.40 -14.09
N LEU A 131 -1.05 9.35 -12.84
CA LEU A 131 -0.83 8.08 -12.15
C LEU A 131 -2.15 7.38 -11.83
N LEU A 132 -3.19 8.12 -11.43
CA LEU A 132 -4.52 7.58 -11.18
C LEU A 132 -5.06 6.94 -12.47
N ASP A 133 -4.96 7.61 -13.60
CA ASP A 133 -5.42 7.09 -14.90
C ASP A 133 -4.70 5.79 -15.27
N GLN A 134 -3.39 5.72 -15.04
CA GLN A 134 -2.62 4.48 -15.24
C GLN A 134 -3.10 3.34 -14.34
N GLN A 135 -3.37 3.63 -13.05
CA GLN A 135 -3.86 2.60 -12.12
C GLN A 135 -5.28 2.16 -12.46
N LEU A 136 -6.18 3.08 -12.80
CA LEU A 136 -7.55 2.76 -13.20
C LEU A 136 -7.56 1.93 -14.46
N LYS A 137 -6.78 2.30 -15.48
CA LYS A 137 -6.62 1.51 -16.70
C LYS A 137 -6.14 0.08 -16.38
N TYR A 138 -5.14 -0.05 -15.52
CA TYR A 138 -4.65 -1.36 -15.10
C TYR A 138 -5.75 -2.20 -14.42
N LEU A 139 -6.49 -1.61 -13.48
CA LEU A 139 -7.56 -2.30 -12.75
C LEU A 139 -8.74 -2.68 -13.66
N THR A 140 -9.05 -1.87 -14.67
CA THR A 140 -10.07 -2.19 -15.69
C THR A 140 -9.60 -3.27 -16.66
N ASP A 141 -8.33 -3.24 -17.09
CA ASP A 141 -7.76 -4.26 -17.97
C ASP A 141 -7.71 -5.63 -17.24
N LEU A 142 -7.52 -5.62 -15.91
CA LEU A 142 -7.66 -6.79 -15.05
C LEU A 142 -9.11 -7.25 -14.85
N LYS A 143 -10.09 -6.42 -15.18
CA LYS A 143 -11.52 -6.60 -14.89
C LYS A 143 -11.84 -6.64 -13.39
N LEU A 144 -11.03 -6.02 -12.54
CA LEU A 144 -11.41 -5.80 -11.13
C LEU A 144 -12.42 -4.64 -11.01
N LEU A 145 -12.24 -3.62 -11.86
CA LEU A 145 -13.19 -2.53 -12.05
C LEU A 145 -13.77 -2.59 -13.47
N LEU A 146 -14.99 -2.10 -13.62
CA LEU A 146 -15.67 -1.93 -14.90
C LEU A 146 -15.89 -0.44 -15.13
N LEU A 147 -15.59 0.05 -16.33
CA LEU A 147 -15.89 1.44 -16.70
C LEU A 147 -17.31 1.51 -17.28
N ASP A 148 -18.25 2.12 -16.56
CA ASP A 148 -19.59 2.45 -17.07
C ASP A 148 -19.70 3.96 -17.29
N LYS A 149 -19.59 4.39 -18.56
CA LYS A 149 -19.65 5.78 -19.03
C LYS A 149 -18.66 6.73 -18.33
N THR A 150 -18.94 7.10 -17.09
CA THR A 150 -18.21 8.06 -16.26
C THR A 150 -17.81 7.50 -14.89
N THR A 151 -18.27 6.29 -14.52
CA THR A 151 -17.97 5.65 -13.24
C THR A 151 -17.13 4.39 -13.41
N TYR A 152 -16.35 4.10 -12.37
CA TYR A 152 -15.62 2.86 -12.20
C TYR A 152 -16.35 2.03 -11.14
N ASP A 153 -16.93 0.91 -11.57
CA ASP A 153 -17.77 0.05 -10.76
C ASP A 153 -17.00 -1.21 -10.34
N LEU A 154 -17.25 -1.70 -9.12
CA LEU A 154 -16.65 -2.94 -8.64
C LEU A 154 -17.21 -4.14 -9.42
N ASN A 155 -16.33 -4.99 -9.98
CA ASN A 155 -16.77 -6.18 -10.69
C ASN A 155 -17.10 -7.35 -9.74
N PHE A 156 -18.38 -7.53 -9.42
CA PHE A 156 -18.87 -8.66 -8.62
C PHE A 156 -18.78 -10.03 -9.31
N GLU A 157 -18.58 -10.06 -10.63
CA GLU A 157 -18.46 -11.29 -11.42
C GLU A 157 -17.01 -11.68 -11.72
N PHE A 158 -16.04 -11.05 -11.04
CA PHE A 158 -14.62 -11.31 -11.28
C PHE A 158 -14.24 -12.78 -11.00
N ASN A 159 -13.86 -13.51 -12.06
CA ASN A 159 -13.64 -14.96 -12.01
C ASN A 159 -12.26 -15.43 -12.48
N ARG A 160 -11.30 -14.53 -12.71
CA ARG A 160 -9.94 -14.85 -13.22
C ARG A 160 -9.14 -15.92 -12.45
#